data_AF-S3TDQ4-F1
#
_entry.id   AF-S3TDQ4-F1
#
_cell.length_a   1.000
_cell.length_b   1.000
_cell.length_c   1.000
_cell.angle_alpha   90.00
_cell.angle_beta   90.00
_cell.angle_gamma   90.00
#
_symmetry.space_group_name_H-M   'P 1'
#
loop_
_entity.id
_entity.type
_entity.pdbx_description
1 polymer ?
#
loop_
_entity_poly.entity_id
_entity_poly.type
_entity_poly.pdbx_seq_one_letter_code
_entity_poly.pdbx_strand_id
1 'polypeptide(L)'
;MKIAIVGSGISGMYAAWKLSKKHHVTIFEKENYFGGHTDTHEFSIDQKNVTIDSGFIVFNAYNYPLFSAMIAELGVQAQSSDMSFSVNNLVTGLQYNPSKKWSLLVRPQNFLNKNFRVMLSDLLRFYKENKDVSVEESHPELTIDEYLNHHGYSQVFRDEHLYPMCGALWSSPVDQVGNIPYKFVVSFFQHHRMLQLKDRPQWQTVKGGSISYIYAIQHHCPTIIWKKNQVKQVIRSKDHISIVTVHGQEQFDWVIFASHADDTLKLLDEPSDIEREVLGSFDYQDNRMVVHHDTSIMPKSRSQWASWHVHVTLQAQNEQSTLTDKVHFGFTYWMNSLQNLNCKTQVFSTLNPNTPIAKDKIYIERHYRHPVFNKTALEAQSRWHEINGNNRSSFCGAYWGWGFHEDGARSAERVVEHLMTIADE
;
A
#
# COMPACT_ATOMS: atom_id res chain seq x y z
N MET A 1 23.01 1.85 22.73
CA MET A 1 21.70 1.31 23.19
C MET A 1 21.39 -0.04 22.56
N LYS A 2 20.65 -0.88 23.27
CA LYS A 2 20.00 -2.11 22.82
C LYS A 2 18.54 -1.81 22.46
N ILE A 3 18.18 -1.93 21.19
CA ILE A 3 16.89 -1.50 20.64
C ILE A 3 16.10 -2.73 20.16
N ALA A 4 14.87 -2.88 20.63
CA ALA A 4 13.91 -3.83 20.08
C ALA A 4 13.09 -3.17 18.97
N ILE A 5 12.93 -3.85 17.84
CA ILE A 5 12.01 -3.45 16.76
C ILE A 5 10.93 -4.52 16.65
N VAL A 6 9.68 -4.13 16.86
CA VAL A 6 8.53 -5.04 16.81
C VAL A 6 7.81 -4.86 15.48
N GLY A 7 7.93 -5.86 14.60
CA GLY A 7 7.44 -5.83 13.23
C GLY A 7 8.57 -5.66 12.21
N SER A 8 8.55 -6.49 11.17
CA SER A 8 9.61 -6.54 10.16
C SER A 8 9.16 -6.01 8.78
N GLY A 9 8.09 -5.21 8.76
CA GLY A 9 7.68 -4.45 7.57
C GLY A 9 8.75 -3.45 7.12
N ILE A 10 8.49 -2.72 6.03
CA ILE A 10 9.43 -1.71 5.50
C ILE A 10 9.91 -0.72 6.57
N SER A 11 9.03 -0.26 7.46
CA SER A 11 9.42 0.64 8.55
C SER A 11 10.42 0.01 9.51
N GLY A 12 10.21 -1.24 9.90
CA GLY A 12 11.12 -1.99 10.77
C GLY A 12 12.45 -2.29 10.09
N MET A 13 12.42 -2.70 8.82
CA MET A 13 13.62 -2.94 8.01
C MET A 13 14.46 -1.69 7.85
N TYR A 14 13.81 -0.58 7.51
CA TYR A 14 14.47 0.70 7.29
C TYR A 14 15.10 1.23 8.58
N ALA A 15 14.36 1.19 9.70
CA ALA A 15 14.88 1.57 11.02
C ALA A 15 16.07 0.68 11.43
N ALA A 16 15.97 -0.64 11.26
CA ALA A 16 17.04 -1.58 11.61
C ALA A 16 18.30 -1.34 10.78
N TRP A 17 18.15 -1.15 9.47
CA TRP A 17 19.26 -0.87 8.56
C TRP A 17 20.03 0.38 8.97
N LYS A 18 19.35 1.47 9.32
CA LYS A 18 19.99 2.72 9.77
C LYS A 18 20.61 2.59 11.16
N LEU A 19 19.87 2.04 12.13
CA LEU A 19 20.28 2.02 13.54
C LEU A 19 21.35 0.97 13.84
N SER A 20 21.40 -0.14 13.10
CA SER A 20 22.39 -1.21 13.32
C SER A 20 23.85 -0.77 13.16
N LYS A 21 24.08 0.38 12.49
CA LYS A 21 25.41 1.01 12.34
C LYS A 21 25.96 1.55 13.67
N LYS A 22 25.11 1.89 14.64
CA LYS A 22 25.48 2.50 15.94
C LYS A 22 24.88 1.81 17.17
N HIS A 23 23.88 0.94 16.98
CA HIS A 23 23.10 0.33 18.07
C HIS A 23 23.02 -1.19 17.93
N HIS A 24 22.77 -1.88 19.05
CA HIS A 24 22.46 -3.30 19.03
C HIS A 24 20.96 -3.47 18.75
N VAL A 25 20.63 -3.92 17.55
CA VAL A 25 19.24 -4.00 17.09
C VAL A 25 18.76 -5.46 17.10
N THR A 26 17.60 -5.70 17.68
CA THR A 26 16.87 -6.97 17.56
C THR A 26 15.52 -6.74 16.89
N ILE A 27 15.25 -7.44 15.79
CA ILE A 27 13.94 -7.43 15.14
C ILE A 27 13.13 -8.64 15.62
N PHE A 28 11.89 -8.39 16.02
CA PHE A 28 10.89 -9.40 16.33
C PHE A 28 9.80 -9.41 15.26
N GLU A 29 9.57 -10.58 14.65
CA GLU A 29 8.55 -10.82 13.64
C GLU A 29 7.64 -11.96 14.07
N LYS A 30 6.32 -11.79 13.95
CA LYS A 30 5.33 -12.80 14.30
C LYS A 30 5.22 -13.89 13.24
N GLU A 31 5.48 -13.55 11.98
CA GLU A 31 5.41 -14.47 10.85
C GLU A 31 6.67 -15.34 10.72
N ASN A 32 6.57 -16.39 9.89
CA ASN A 32 7.70 -17.27 9.58
C ASN A 32 8.65 -16.70 8.50
N TYR A 33 8.44 -15.47 8.06
CA TYR A 33 9.25 -14.73 7.08
C TYR A 33 9.41 -13.28 7.54
N PHE A 34 10.41 -12.58 7.02
CA PHE A 34 10.62 -11.16 7.29
C PHE A 34 10.13 -10.33 6.11
N GLY A 35 9.53 -9.16 6.38
CA GLY A 35 9.12 -8.22 5.34
C GLY A 35 7.69 -7.70 5.44
N GLY A 36 6.80 -8.43 6.12
CA GLY A 36 5.37 -8.09 6.17
C GLY A 36 4.78 -8.00 4.75
N HIS A 37 4.33 -6.81 4.34
CA HIS A 37 3.84 -6.57 2.97
C HIS A 37 4.92 -6.71 1.88
N THR A 38 6.20 -6.76 2.23
CA THR A 38 7.25 -7.24 1.30
C THR A 38 7.21 -8.76 1.29
N ASP A 39 6.33 -9.31 0.45
CA ASP A 39 6.04 -10.73 0.37
C ASP A 39 6.28 -11.22 -1.07
N THR A 40 7.37 -11.96 -1.26
CA THR A 40 7.81 -12.53 -2.55
C THR A 40 7.75 -14.05 -2.47
N HIS A 41 7.13 -14.68 -3.48
CA HIS A 41 6.98 -16.12 -3.58
C HIS A 41 7.82 -16.69 -4.71
N GLU A 42 8.50 -17.79 -4.45
CA GLU A 42 9.28 -18.51 -5.45
C GLU A 42 8.49 -19.68 -6.01
N PHE A 43 8.37 -19.74 -7.34
CA PHE A 43 7.69 -20.82 -8.05
C PHE A 43 8.56 -21.35 -9.19
N SER A 44 8.42 -22.65 -9.49
CA SER A 44 8.93 -23.24 -10.72
C SER A 44 7.83 -23.24 -11.78
N ILE A 45 7.87 -22.26 -12.69
CA ILE A 45 6.88 -22.07 -13.77
C ILE A 45 7.60 -22.18 -15.11
N ASP A 46 7.10 -23.03 -16.01
CA ASP A 46 7.72 -23.31 -17.32
C ASP A 46 9.20 -23.73 -17.21
N GLN A 47 9.54 -24.53 -16.18
CA GLN A 47 10.91 -24.95 -15.84
C GLN A 47 11.87 -23.79 -15.52
N LYS A 48 11.34 -22.65 -15.10
CA LYS A 48 12.11 -21.48 -14.66
C LYS A 48 11.73 -21.12 -13.24
N ASN A 49 12.71 -20.68 -12.46
CA ASN A 49 12.48 -20.08 -11.17
C ASN A 49 11.94 -18.66 -11.39
N VAL A 50 10.74 -18.40 -10.88
CA VAL A 50 10.03 -17.13 -11.01
C VAL A 50 9.69 -16.65 -9.60
N THR A 51 10.12 -15.44 -9.28
CA THR A 51 9.78 -14.71 -8.05
C THR A 51 8.60 -13.79 -8.32
N ILE A 52 7.55 -13.87 -7.50
CA ILE A 52 6.32 -13.11 -7.70
C ILE A 52 5.98 -12.37 -6.41
N ASP A 53 5.87 -11.05 -6.49
CA ASP A 53 5.47 -10.22 -5.35
C ASP A 53 3.95 -10.20 -5.24
N SER A 54 3.42 -10.35 -4.02
CA SER A 54 1.98 -10.32 -3.75
C SER A 54 1.52 -9.17 -2.86
N GLY A 55 2.45 -8.45 -2.22
CA GLY A 55 2.18 -7.22 -1.46
C GLY A 55 2.77 -5.99 -2.17
N PHE A 56 3.96 -5.56 -1.74
CA PHE A 56 4.69 -4.47 -2.39
C PHE A 56 5.36 -4.94 -3.69
N ILE A 57 5.01 -4.30 -4.81
CA ILE A 57 5.46 -4.70 -6.16
C ILE A 57 6.24 -3.60 -6.88
N VAL A 58 5.78 -2.35 -6.82
CA VAL A 58 6.29 -1.24 -7.64
C VAL A 58 6.54 0.04 -6.85
N PHE A 59 7.47 0.84 -7.35
CA PHE A 59 7.83 2.16 -6.84
C PHE A 59 8.32 3.06 -7.98
N ASN A 60 8.60 4.33 -7.69
CA ASN A 60 9.31 5.20 -8.62
C ASN A 60 10.23 6.15 -7.86
N ALA A 61 11.41 6.47 -8.41
CA ALA A 61 12.42 7.26 -7.71
C ALA A 61 11.96 8.67 -7.29
N TYR A 62 10.95 9.23 -7.96
CA TYR A 62 10.44 10.57 -7.64
C TYR A 62 9.59 10.57 -6.37
N ASN A 63 8.66 9.61 -6.23
CA ASN A 63 7.77 9.51 -5.08
C ASN A 63 8.32 8.63 -3.96
N TYR A 64 9.38 7.86 -4.22
CA TYR A 64 9.98 6.93 -3.25
C TYR A 64 11.46 7.25 -3.01
N PRO A 65 11.84 8.49 -2.67
CA PRO A 65 13.25 8.88 -2.57
C PRO A 65 14.01 8.09 -1.50
N LEU A 66 13.44 7.87 -0.30
CA LEU A 66 14.13 7.15 0.77
C LEU A 66 14.28 5.67 0.45
N PHE A 67 13.21 5.03 -0.04
CA PHE A 67 13.28 3.63 -0.45
C PHE A 67 14.27 3.43 -1.61
N SER A 68 14.24 4.32 -2.61
CA SER A 68 15.16 4.26 -3.75
C SER A 68 16.61 4.43 -3.34
N ALA A 69 16.89 5.37 -2.43
CA ALA A 69 18.22 5.57 -1.88
C ALA A 69 18.70 4.33 -1.08
N MET A 70 17.83 3.76 -0.25
CA MET A 70 18.16 2.56 0.54
C MET A 70 18.53 1.37 -0.36
N ILE A 71 17.69 1.02 -1.34
CA ILE A 71 17.98 -0.14 -2.20
C ILE A 71 19.23 0.09 -3.07
N ALA A 72 19.49 1.34 -3.45
CA ALA A 72 20.72 1.70 -4.17
C ALA A 72 21.97 1.54 -3.29
N GLU A 73 21.95 1.99 -2.03
CA GLU A 73 23.05 1.80 -1.07
C GLU A 73 23.29 0.31 -0.79
N LEU A 74 22.22 -0.50 -0.75
CA LEU A 74 22.28 -1.95 -0.58
C LEU A 74 22.70 -2.71 -1.84
N GLY A 75 22.95 -2.03 -2.97
CA GLY A 75 23.32 -2.66 -4.24
C GLY A 75 22.20 -3.49 -4.89
N VAL A 76 20.95 -3.28 -4.49
CA VAL A 76 19.78 -4.00 -5.00
C VAL A 76 19.29 -3.35 -6.29
N GLN A 77 19.21 -4.13 -7.36
CA GLN A 77 18.85 -3.62 -8.67
C GLN A 77 17.34 -3.41 -8.82
N ALA A 78 16.97 -2.28 -9.42
CA ALA A 78 15.62 -2.02 -9.89
C ALA A 78 15.54 -2.17 -11.43
N GLN A 79 14.34 -2.44 -11.94
CA GLN A 79 14.07 -2.52 -13.37
C GLN A 79 12.78 -1.77 -13.71
N SER A 80 12.66 -1.28 -14.94
CA SER A 80 11.45 -0.60 -15.41
C SER A 80 10.22 -1.50 -15.33
N SER A 81 9.09 -0.94 -14.92
CA SER A 81 7.80 -1.61 -14.80
C SER A 81 6.76 -0.93 -15.69
N ASP A 82 5.91 -1.70 -16.36
CA ASP A 82 4.71 -1.17 -17.02
C ASP A 82 3.60 -0.99 -15.98
N MET A 83 3.14 0.25 -15.79
CA MET A 83 2.05 0.62 -14.87
C MET A 83 0.79 1.02 -15.63
N SER A 84 0.49 0.31 -16.73
CA SER A 84 -0.74 0.54 -17.47
C SER A 84 -1.96 0.17 -16.64
N PHE A 85 -3.02 0.97 -16.76
CA PHE A 85 -4.28 0.82 -16.04
C PHE A 85 -5.41 0.55 -17.01
N SER A 86 -6.42 -0.19 -16.56
CA SER A 86 -7.65 -0.41 -17.33
C SER A 86 -8.82 -0.70 -16.41
N VAL A 87 -10.01 -0.35 -16.88
CA VAL A 87 -11.28 -0.64 -16.22
C VAL A 87 -12.12 -1.48 -17.16
N ASN A 88 -12.70 -2.55 -16.62
CA ASN A 88 -13.71 -3.36 -17.27
C ASN A 88 -14.95 -3.41 -16.38
N ASN A 89 -15.92 -2.58 -16.72
CA ASN A 89 -17.20 -2.57 -16.04
C ASN A 89 -18.15 -3.54 -16.73
N LEU A 90 -18.36 -4.70 -16.11
CA LEU A 90 -19.23 -5.76 -16.62
C LEU A 90 -20.71 -5.44 -16.41
N VAL A 91 -21.03 -4.43 -15.59
CA VAL A 91 -22.40 -3.97 -15.34
C VAL A 91 -22.86 -3.02 -16.45
N THR A 92 -22.05 -2.01 -16.77
CA THR A 92 -22.38 -1.04 -17.83
C THR A 92 -21.89 -1.47 -19.22
N GLY A 93 -20.98 -2.44 -19.27
CA GLY A 93 -20.29 -2.88 -20.48
C GLY A 93 -19.13 -1.96 -20.91
N LEU A 94 -18.84 -0.91 -20.13
CA LEU A 94 -17.76 0.03 -20.46
C LEU A 94 -16.39 -0.59 -20.21
N GLN A 95 -15.52 -0.51 -21.22
CA GLN A 95 -14.15 -1.01 -21.17
C GLN A 95 -13.19 0.00 -21.76
N TYR A 96 -12.19 0.44 -21.00
CA TYR A 96 -11.17 1.34 -21.51
C TYR A 96 -9.83 1.19 -20.79
N ASN A 97 -8.78 1.65 -21.46
CA ASN A 97 -7.41 1.70 -20.95
C ASN A 97 -6.87 3.11 -21.21
N PRO A 98 -6.69 3.95 -20.17
CA PRO A 98 -6.19 5.32 -20.34
C PRO A 98 -4.67 5.40 -20.54
N SER A 99 -3.92 4.32 -20.25
CA SER A 99 -2.45 4.38 -20.16
C SER A 99 -1.72 4.27 -21.50
N LYS A 100 -2.35 3.80 -22.58
CA LYS A 100 -1.74 3.83 -23.91
C LYS A 100 -2.42 4.94 -24.71
N LYS A 101 -1.64 5.91 -25.23
CA LYS A 101 -2.16 7.05 -26.01
C LYS A 101 -3.07 6.62 -27.18
N TRP A 102 -2.78 5.45 -27.75
CA TRP A 102 -3.57 4.83 -28.80
C TRP A 102 -4.72 3.94 -28.28
N SER A 103 -4.73 3.50 -27.01
CA SER A 103 -5.78 2.60 -26.48
C SER A 103 -7.10 3.26 -26.18
N LEU A 104 -7.13 4.56 -25.88
CA LEU A 104 -8.41 5.31 -25.90
C LEU A 104 -9.05 5.26 -27.30
N LEU A 105 -8.25 5.13 -28.36
CA LEU A 105 -8.67 4.94 -29.75
C LEU A 105 -8.79 3.46 -30.18
N VAL A 106 -8.36 2.48 -29.36
CA VAL A 106 -8.43 1.02 -29.69
C VAL A 106 -9.88 0.52 -29.69
N ARG A 107 -10.79 1.21 -29.00
CA ARG A 107 -12.23 1.09 -29.23
C ARG A 107 -12.80 2.46 -29.60
N PRO A 108 -12.71 2.89 -30.87
CA PRO A 108 -13.25 4.18 -31.28
C PRO A 108 -14.78 4.25 -31.07
N GLN A 109 -15.45 3.09 -31.02
CA GLN A 109 -16.84 2.94 -30.65
C GLN A 109 -17.17 3.51 -29.26
N ASN A 110 -16.22 3.52 -28.32
CA ASN A 110 -16.44 4.15 -27.02
C ASN A 110 -16.73 5.65 -27.16
N PHE A 111 -16.17 6.34 -28.16
CA PHE A 111 -16.50 7.75 -28.41
C PHE A 111 -17.91 7.97 -28.94
N LEU A 112 -18.56 6.95 -29.49
CA LEU A 112 -19.99 7.01 -29.82
C LEU A 112 -20.85 6.96 -28.55
N ASN A 113 -20.35 6.34 -27.47
CA ASN A 113 -21.02 6.30 -26.18
C ASN A 113 -21.02 7.69 -25.51
N LYS A 114 -22.21 8.23 -25.25
CA LYS A 114 -22.40 9.53 -24.58
C LYS A 114 -21.76 9.54 -23.18
N ASN A 115 -21.94 8.47 -22.40
CA ASN A 115 -21.44 8.37 -21.03
C ASN A 115 -19.90 8.37 -21.00
N PHE A 116 -19.25 7.68 -21.94
CA PHE A 116 -17.79 7.72 -22.05
C PHE A 116 -17.25 9.12 -22.34
N ARG A 117 -17.90 9.88 -23.22
CA ARG A 117 -17.51 11.27 -23.51
C ARG A 117 -17.71 12.20 -22.31
N VAL A 118 -18.81 12.03 -21.56
CA VAL A 118 -19.07 12.78 -20.33
C VAL A 118 -18.01 12.47 -19.27
N MET A 119 -17.72 11.18 -19.04
CA MET A 119 -16.66 10.75 -18.12
C MET A 119 -15.31 11.34 -18.50
N LEU A 120 -14.93 11.30 -19.78
CA LEU A 120 -13.65 11.85 -20.24
C LEU A 120 -13.58 13.38 -20.08
N SER A 121 -14.68 14.08 -20.34
CA SER A 121 -14.77 15.53 -20.14
C SER A 121 -14.57 15.88 -18.66
N ASP A 122 -15.27 15.19 -17.77
CA ASP A 122 -15.16 15.37 -16.32
C ASP A 122 -13.79 14.97 -15.78
N LEU A 123 -13.17 13.92 -16.33
CA LEU A 123 -11.80 13.53 -15.99
C LEU A 123 -10.81 14.65 -16.29
N LEU A 124 -10.87 15.22 -17.49
CA LEU A 124 -9.99 16.33 -17.90
C LEU A 124 -10.28 17.60 -17.09
N ARG A 125 -11.55 17.86 -16.78
CA ARG A 125 -11.96 18.96 -15.89
C ARG A 125 -11.39 18.78 -14.49
N PHE A 126 -11.54 17.58 -13.90
CA PHE A 126 -11.03 17.25 -12.58
C PHE A 126 -9.52 17.44 -12.51
N TYR A 127 -8.78 16.94 -13.51
CA TYR A 127 -7.33 17.15 -13.59
C TYR A 127 -6.99 18.63 -13.63
N LYS A 128 -7.65 19.41 -14.49
CA LYS A 128 -7.38 20.85 -14.63
C LYS A 128 -7.67 21.64 -13.35
N GLU A 129 -8.80 21.36 -12.68
CA GLU A 129 -9.23 22.09 -11.50
C GLU A 129 -8.42 21.75 -10.25
N ASN A 130 -7.85 20.54 -10.19
CA ASN A 130 -7.19 20.04 -8.98
C ASN A 130 -5.66 19.98 -9.08
N LYS A 131 -5.06 20.18 -10.25
CA LYS A 131 -3.62 20.01 -10.44
C LYS A 131 -2.78 20.99 -9.61
N ASP A 132 -3.17 22.25 -9.61
CA ASP A 132 -2.36 23.35 -9.05
C ASP A 132 -3.08 24.06 -7.88
N VAL A 133 -4.17 23.47 -7.36
CA VAL A 133 -4.93 24.03 -6.23
C VAL A 133 -4.21 23.80 -4.91
N SER A 134 -4.23 24.81 -4.04
CA SER A 134 -3.77 24.69 -2.65
C SER A 134 -4.80 23.90 -1.84
N VAL A 135 -4.58 22.61 -1.68
CA VAL A 135 -5.44 21.73 -0.87
C VAL A 135 -5.27 21.96 0.63
N GLU A 136 -4.23 22.66 1.07
CA GLU A 136 -4.03 23.02 2.47
C GLU A 136 -5.13 23.95 3.00
N GLU A 137 -5.70 24.77 2.13
CA GLU A 137 -6.80 25.69 2.43
C GLU A 137 -8.18 25.02 2.38
N SER A 138 -8.25 23.77 1.94
CA SER A 138 -9.52 23.04 1.88
C SER A 138 -9.98 22.63 3.28
N HIS A 139 -11.31 22.63 3.48
CA HIS A 139 -11.89 22.24 4.75
C HIS A 139 -11.50 20.78 5.07
N PRO A 140 -10.97 20.48 6.28
CA PRO A 140 -10.48 19.13 6.61
C PRO A 140 -11.52 18.02 6.45
N GLU A 141 -12.80 18.37 6.62
CA GLU A 141 -13.92 17.42 6.54
C GLU A 141 -14.52 17.29 5.14
N LEU A 142 -14.08 18.10 4.15
CA LEU A 142 -14.63 18.02 2.81
C LEU A 142 -14.33 16.64 2.20
N THR A 143 -15.37 15.88 1.91
CA THR A 143 -15.26 14.57 1.26
C THR A 143 -15.16 14.70 -0.25
N ILE A 144 -14.74 13.62 -0.91
CA ILE A 144 -14.77 13.54 -2.38
C ILE A 144 -16.19 13.74 -2.91
N ASP A 145 -17.20 13.11 -2.31
CA ASP A 145 -18.57 13.23 -2.81
C ASP A 145 -19.14 14.63 -2.67
N GLU A 146 -18.89 15.30 -1.56
CA GLU A 146 -19.29 16.70 -1.37
C GLU A 146 -18.60 17.62 -2.38
N TYR A 147 -17.29 17.46 -2.59
CA TYR A 147 -16.57 18.23 -3.61
C TYR A 147 -17.19 18.04 -5.00
N LEU A 148 -17.42 16.78 -5.39
CA LEU A 148 -17.95 16.46 -6.71
C LEU A 148 -19.40 16.93 -6.89
N ASN A 149 -20.21 16.90 -5.84
CA ASN A 149 -21.58 17.43 -5.82
C ASN A 149 -21.57 18.95 -6.00
N HIS A 150 -20.77 19.67 -5.22
CA HIS A 150 -20.67 21.14 -5.28
C HIS A 150 -20.23 21.65 -6.67
N HIS A 151 -19.39 20.89 -7.37
CA HIS A 151 -18.86 21.28 -8.68
C HIS A 151 -19.59 20.62 -9.86
N GLY A 152 -20.68 19.90 -9.60
CA GLY A 152 -21.53 19.30 -10.65
C GLY A 152 -20.78 18.27 -11.51
N TYR A 153 -20.02 17.37 -10.90
CA TYR A 153 -19.41 16.22 -11.57
C TYR A 153 -20.43 15.10 -11.77
N SER A 154 -20.42 14.50 -12.96
CA SER A 154 -21.35 13.44 -13.33
C SER A 154 -21.13 12.18 -12.52
N GLN A 155 -22.20 11.43 -12.27
CA GLN A 155 -22.14 10.11 -11.63
C GLN A 155 -21.26 9.14 -12.43
N VAL A 156 -21.33 9.20 -13.76
CA VAL A 156 -20.53 8.33 -14.65
C VAL A 156 -19.03 8.54 -14.43
N PHE A 157 -18.56 9.76 -14.19
CA PHE A 157 -17.15 10.00 -13.89
C PHE A 157 -16.71 9.33 -12.58
N ARG A 158 -17.59 9.37 -11.56
CA ARG A 158 -17.37 8.73 -10.26
C ARG A 158 -17.22 7.22 -10.43
N ASP A 159 -18.24 6.60 -11.01
CA ASP A 159 -18.38 5.14 -11.07
C ASP A 159 -17.40 4.49 -12.05
N GLU A 160 -17.11 5.14 -13.18
CA GLU A 160 -16.31 4.54 -14.25
C GLU A 160 -14.82 4.88 -14.16
N HIS A 161 -14.43 5.88 -13.36
CA HIS A 161 -13.03 6.30 -13.29
C HIS A 161 -12.54 6.56 -11.87
N LEU A 162 -13.13 7.53 -11.16
CA LEU A 162 -12.55 8.00 -9.91
C LEU A 162 -12.63 6.93 -8.83
N TYR A 163 -13.80 6.31 -8.61
CA TYR A 163 -13.94 5.27 -7.61
C TYR A 163 -13.12 4.02 -7.93
N PRO A 164 -13.12 3.47 -9.17
CA PRO A 164 -12.22 2.39 -9.55
C PRO A 164 -10.73 2.70 -9.30
N MET A 165 -10.29 3.93 -9.59
CA MET A 165 -8.90 4.35 -9.40
C MET A 165 -8.54 4.40 -7.91
N CYS A 166 -9.35 5.09 -7.10
CA CYS A 166 -9.12 5.18 -5.65
C CYS A 166 -9.21 3.80 -4.98
N GLY A 167 -10.19 2.98 -5.36
CA GLY A 167 -10.32 1.61 -4.87
C GLY A 167 -9.08 0.77 -5.19
N ALA A 168 -8.49 0.92 -6.38
CA ALA A 168 -7.26 0.21 -6.73
C ALA A 168 -6.03 0.70 -5.94
N LEU A 169 -5.96 1.99 -5.61
CA LEU A 169 -4.84 2.58 -4.88
C LEU A 169 -4.84 2.23 -3.39
N TRP A 170 -6.00 2.30 -2.75
CA TRP A 170 -6.15 2.12 -1.31
C TRP A 170 -6.86 0.84 -0.91
N SER A 171 -7.12 -0.05 -1.87
CA SER A 171 -7.84 -1.32 -1.66
C SER A 171 -9.22 -1.13 -1.01
N SER A 172 -9.81 0.05 -1.21
CA SER A 172 -11.05 0.46 -0.55
C SER A 172 -12.28 -0.02 -1.33
N PRO A 173 -13.32 -0.50 -0.63
CA PRO A 173 -14.63 -0.76 -1.19
C PRO A 173 -15.23 0.50 -1.84
N VAL A 174 -16.06 0.30 -2.87
CA VAL A 174 -16.66 1.39 -3.65
C VAL A 174 -17.43 2.38 -2.78
N ASP A 175 -18.14 1.89 -1.77
CA ASP A 175 -18.99 2.65 -0.85
C ASP A 175 -18.19 3.51 0.13
N GLN A 176 -16.89 3.24 0.29
CA GLN A 176 -16.01 4.03 1.16
C GLN A 176 -15.29 5.15 0.42
N VAL A 177 -15.08 5.03 -0.90
CA VAL A 177 -14.26 5.98 -1.67
C VAL A 177 -14.83 7.40 -1.60
N GLY A 178 -16.15 7.56 -1.72
CA GLY A 178 -16.81 8.87 -1.68
C GLY A 178 -16.56 9.63 -0.37
N ASN A 179 -16.35 8.90 0.73
CA ASN A 179 -16.13 9.44 2.07
C ASN A 179 -14.67 9.76 2.39
N ILE A 180 -13.72 9.41 1.50
CA ILE A 180 -12.31 9.74 1.72
C ILE A 180 -12.18 11.27 1.65
N PRO A 181 -11.43 11.90 2.58
CA PRO A 181 -11.20 13.34 2.56
C PRO A 181 -10.60 13.81 1.23
N TYR A 182 -11.22 14.83 0.62
CA TYR A 182 -10.80 15.44 -0.64
C TYR A 182 -9.32 15.84 -0.61
N LYS A 183 -8.90 16.48 0.48
CA LYS A 183 -7.51 16.89 0.70
C LYS A 183 -6.54 15.72 0.53
N PHE A 184 -6.85 14.57 1.12
CA PHE A 184 -5.99 13.38 1.06
C PHE A 184 -5.83 12.86 -0.37
N VAL A 185 -6.95 12.69 -1.09
CA VAL A 185 -6.96 12.17 -2.46
C VAL A 185 -6.26 13.12 -3.43
N VAL A 186 -6.56 14.41 -3.37
CA VAL A 186 -5.96 15.39 -4.29
C VAL A 186 -4.48 15.61 -3.97
N SER A 187 -4.09 15.70 -2.70
CA SER A 187 -2.66 15.73 -2.31
C SER A 187 -1.91 14.53 -2.87
N PHE A 188 -2.49 13.33 -2.76
CA PHE A 188 -1.88 12.12 -3.31
C PHE A 188 -1.74 12.20 -4.83
N PHE A 189 -2.81 12.59 -5.56
CA PHE A 189 -2.75 12.70 -7.01
C PHE A 189 -1.80 13.79 -7.51
N GLN A 190 -1.71 14.93 -6.81
CA GLN A 190 -0.74 15.99 -7.10
C GLN A 190 0.69 15.46 -6.88
N HIS A 191 0.96 14.87 -5.72
CA HIS A 191 2.27 14.34 -5.37
C HIS A 191 2.74 13.27 -6.36
N HIS A 192 1.85 12.35 -6.74
CA HIS A 192 2.14 11.25 -7.67
C HIS A 192 2.00 11.61 -9.15
N ARG A 193 1.80 12.89 -9.48
CA ARG A 193 1.63 13.38 -10.87
C ARG A 193 0.54 12.63 -11.64
N MET A 194 -0.54 12.28 -10.96
CA MET A 194 -1.70 11.58 -11.55
C MET A 194 -2.67 12.54 -12.24
N LEU A 195 -2.65 13.85 -11.89
CA LEU A 195 -3.47 14.90 -12.51
C LEU A 195 -2.86 15.48 -13.81
N GLN A 196 -1.83 14.84 -14.36
CA GLN A 196 -1.17 15.28 -15.60
C GLN A 196 -1.08 14.16 -16.64
N LEU A 197 -1.10 14.53 -17.91
CA LEU A 197 -1.07 13.62 -19.07
C LEU A 197 0.34 13.33 -19.60
N LYS A 198 1.33 14.10 -19.18
CA LYS A 198 2.75 14.00 -19.59
C LYS A 198 3.64 13.97 -18.35
N ASP A 199 4.92 13.64 -18.54
CA ASP A 199 5.97 13.74 -17.50
C ASP A 199 5.67 12.99 -16.20
N ARG A 200 4.97 11.85 -16.35
CA ARG A 200 4.73 10.91 -15.25
C ARG A 200 6.02 10.19 -14.89
N PRO A 201 6.30 9.92 -13.61
CA PRO A 201 7.48 9.19 -13.21
C PRO A 201 7.54 7.80 -13.85
N GLN A 202 8.74 7.35 -14.20
CA GLN A 202 8.95 5.98 -14.66
C GLN A 202 8.81 5.04 -13.47
N TRP A 203 7.84 4.13 -13.54
CA TRP A 203 7.67 3.09 -12.55
C TRP A 203 8.74 2.01 -12.68
N GLN A 204 9.08 1.46 -11.53
CA GLN A 204 10.11 0.45 -11.36
C GLN A 204 9.60 -0.65 -10.43
N THR A 205 10.25 -1.80 -10.50
CA THR A 205 10.07 -2.94 -9.58
C THR A 205 11.46 -3.46 -9.20
N VAL A 206 11.55 -4.14 -8.06
CA VAL A 206 12.81 -4.72 -7.59
C VAL A 206 13.11 -5.98 -8.41
N LYS A 207 14.30 -6.05 -9.01
CA LYS A 207 14.71 -7.20 -9.81
C LYS A 207 14.95 -8.39 -8.89
N GLY A 208 14.30 -9.51 -9.18
CA GLY A 208 14.33 -10.70 -8.32
C GLY A 208 13.28 -10.69 -7.20
N GLY A 209 12.34 -9.74 -7.23
CA GLY A 209 11.29 -9.61 -6.22
C GLY A 209 11.72 -8.73 -5.05
N SER A 210 10.73 -8.15 -4.37
CA SER A 210 10.95 -7.15 -3.32
C SER A 210 11.67 -7.70 -2.09
N ILE A 211 11.61 -9.01 -1.82
CA ILE A 211 12.39 -9.65 -0.74
C ILE A 211 13.90 -9.44 -0.88
N SER A 212 14.39 -9.15 -2.08
CA SER A 212 15.83 -8.96 -2.36
C SER A 212 16.50 -7.93 -1.46
N TYR A 213 15.79 -6.84 -1.10
CA TYR A 213 16.38 -5.83 -0.21
C TYR A 213 16.45 -6.30 1.25
N ILE A 214 15.60 -7.23 1.68
CA ILE A 214 15.66 -7.82 3.02
C ILE A 214 16.90 -8.70 3.13
N TYR A 215 17.15 -9.53 2.12
CA TYR A 215 18.38 -10.32 2.05
C TYR A 215 19.62 -9.45 2.00
N ALA A 216 19.58 -8.33 1.28
CA ALA A 216 20.68 -7.37 1.27
C ALA A 216 20.91 -6.75 2.66
N ILE A 217 19.85 -6.37 3.41
CA ILE A 217 19.99 -5.87 4.78
C ILE A 217 20.60 -6.96 5.69
N GLN A 218 20.13 -8.20 5.61
CA GLN A 218 20.70 -9.31 6.39
C GLN A 218 22.19 -9.51 6.12
N HIS A 219 22.61 -9.35 4.86
CA HIS A 219 23.99 -9.46 4.46
C HIS A 219 24.85 -8.26 4.91
N HIS A 220 24.38 -7.04 4.69
CA HIS A 220 25.13 -5.81 4.96
C HIS A 220 25.09 -5.38 6.44
N CYS A 221 24.12 -5.87 7.22
CA CYS A 221 23.93 -5.54 8.63
C CYS A 221 23.97 -6.80 9.51
N PRO A 222 25.12 -7.51 9.59
CA PRO A 222 25.22 -8.80 10.28
C PRO A 222 25.07 -8.70 11.80
N THR A 223 25.11 -7.48 12.36
CA THR A 223 24.93 -7.21 13.80
C THR A 223 23.46 -7.22 14.22
N ILE A 224 22.52 -7.17 13.27
CA ILE A 224 21.09 -7.27 13.58
C ILE A 224 20.79 -8.68 14.05
N ILE A 225 20.08 -8.80 15.18
CA ILE A 225 19.55 -10.07 15.67
C ILE A 225 18.13 -10.24 15.13
N TRP A 226 17.92 -11.31 14.37
CA TRP A 226 16.66 -11.59 13.68
C TRP A 226 15.86 -12.66 14.41
N LYS A 227 14.66 -12.33 14.90
CA LYS A 227 13.81 -13.26 15.65
C LYS A 227 12.45 -13.40 14.99
N LYS A 228 12.16 -14.60 14.46
CA LYS A 228 10.80 -15.03 14.08
C LYS A 228 10.05 -15.47 15.34
N ASN A 229 9.81 -14.52 16.22
CA ASN A 229 9.24 -14.73 17.54
C ASN A 229 8.21 -13.64 17.81
N GLN A 230 6.94 -14.05 17.93
CA GLN A 230 5.84 -13.14 18.20
C GLN A 230 5.98 -12.51 19.59
N VAL A 231 6.03 -11.18 19.61
CA VAL A 231 5.86 -10.40 20.85
C VAL A 231 4.42 -10.55 21.32
N LYS A 232 4.24 -10.87 22.60
CA LYS A 232 2.93 -10.97 23.25
C LYS A 232 2.60 -9.72 24.05
N GLN A 233 3.61 -9.09 24.62
CA GLN A 233 3.46 -7.92 25.48
C GLN A 233 4.76 -7.12 25.52
N VAL A 234 4.65 -5.82 25.69
CA VAL A 234 5.74 -4.88 25.90
C VAL A 234 5.47 -4.12 27.20
N ILE A 235 6.32 -4.37 28.19
CA ILE A 235 6.25 -3.74 29.50
C ILE A 235 7.31 -2.64 29.54
N ARG A 236 6.90 -1.42 29.89
CA ARG A 236 7.76 -0.23 29.85
C ARG A 236 8.03 0.22 31.28
N SER A 237 9.30 0.21 31.66
CA SER A 237 9.77 0.68 32.97
C SER A 237 10.57 1.97 32.82
N LYS A 238 10.90 2.62 33.95
CA LYS A 238 11.63 3.89 33.97
C LYS A 238 13.02 3.78 33.30
N ASP A 239 13.69 2.66 33.49
CA ASP A 239 15.08 2.42 33.08
C ASP A 239 15.24 1.42 31.93
N HIS A 240 14.21 0.60 31.64
CA HIS A 240 14.29 -0.42 30.60
C HIS A 240 12.92 -0.74 29.99
N ILE A 241 12.95 -1.45 28.85
CA ILE A 241 11.80 -2.09 28.21
C ILE A 241 11.96 -3.59 28.32
N SER A 242 10.87 -4.29 28.65
CA SER A 242 10.80 -5.74 28.65
C SER A 242 9.91 -6.23 27.51
N ILE A 243 10.49 -6.99 26.57
CA ILE A 243 9.77 -7.65 25.49
C ILE A 243 9.43 -9.07 25.94
N VAL A 244 8.13 -9.36 26.05
CA VAL A 244 7.62 -10.67 26.45
C VAL A 244 7.23 -11.46 25.22
N THR A 245 7.73 -12.69 25.11
CA THR A 245 7.45 -13.63 24.03
C THR A 245 7.07 -14.99 24.60
N VAL A 246 6.66 -15.92 23.75
CA VAL A 246 6.39 -17.31 24.16
C VAL A 246 7.63 -18.05 24.68
N HIS A 247 8.83 -17.56 24.38
CA HIS A 247 10.10 -18.17 24.77
C HIS A 247 10.74 -17.50 25.99
N GLY A 248 10.08 -16.50 26.57
CA GLY A 248 10.57 -15.75 27.72
C GLY A 248 10.61 -14.25 27.49
N GLN A 249 11.30 -13.56 28.39
CA GLN A 249 11.38 -12.11 28.46
C GLN A 249 12.81 -11.63 28.26
N GLU A 250 12.96 -10.53 27.50
CA GLU A 250 14.25 -9.91 27.24
C GLU A 250 14.19 -8.40 27.47
N GLN A 251 15.24 -7.84 28.07
CA GLN A 251 15.34 -6.41 28.35
C GLN A 251 16.05 -5.65 27.22
N PHE A 252 15.60 -4.42 27.00
CA PHE A 252 16.07 -3.46 26.00
C PHE A 252 16.07 -2.05 26.59
N ASP A 253 16.82 -1.13 25.99
CA ASP A 253 16.84 0.28 26.40
C ASP A 253 15.69 1.07 25.75
N TRP A 254 15.26 0.62 24.57
CA TRP A 254 14.27 1.27 23.73
C TRP A 254 13.48 0.27 22.89
N VAL A 255 12.23 0.60 22.57
CA VAL A 255 11.39 -0.16 21.63
C VAL A 255 10.88 0.72 20.49
N ILE A 256 10.97 0.21 19.26
CA ILE A 256 10.33 0.77 18.08
C ILE A 256 9.21 -0.15 17.66
N PHE A 257 7.98 0.34 17.71
CA PHE A 257 6.83 -0.33 17.14
C PHE A 257 6.76 -0.01 15.64
N ALA A 258 7.00 -1.04 14.83
CA ALA A 258 6.90 -1.04 13.37
C ALA A 258 5.78 -1.98 12.88
N SER A 259 4.80 -2.24 13.74
CA SER A 259 3.56 -2.96 13.47
C SER A 259 2.39 -2.00 13.21
N HIS A 260 1.24 -2.53 12.82
CA HIS A 260 -0.01 -1.75 12.75
C HIS A 260 -0.35 -1.15 14.11
N ALA A 261 -0.95 0.04 14.11
CA ALA A 261 -1.27 0.81 15.32
C ALA A 261 -2.18 0.04 16.30
N ASP A 262 -3.17 -0.69 15.77
CA ASP A 262 -4.10 -1.49 16.58
C ASP A 262 -3.41 -2.73 17.18
N ASP A 263 -2.51 -3.36 16.43
CA ASP A 263 -1.64 -4.43 16.92
C ASP A 263 -0.71 -3.89 18.02
N THR A 264 -0.11 -2.71 17.81
CA THR A 264 0.74 -2.05 18.81
C THR A 264 0.01 -1.78 20.12
N LEU A 265 -1.22 -1.25 20.06
CA LEU A 265 -2.02 -0.99 21.26
C LEU A 265 -2.28 -2.25 22.08
N LYS A 266 -2.52 -3.40 21.42
CA LYS A 266 -2.74 -4.68 22.09
C LYS A 266 -1.47 -5.24 22.74
N LEU A 267 -0.29 -4.83 22.25
CA LEU A 267 0.99 -5.27 22.78
C LEU A 267 1.43 -4.44 23.99
N LEU A 268 0.99 -3.20 24.11
CA LEU A 268 1.34 -2.35 25.25
C LEU A 268 0.62 -2.83 26.52
N ASP A 269 1.40 -3.06 27.59
CA ASP A 269 0.85 -3.45 28.90
C ASP A 269 -0.02 -2.33 29.51
N GLU A 270 0.55 -1.13 29.59
CA GLU A 270 -0.11 0.08 30.08
C GLU A 270 0.04 1.21 29.06
N PRO A 271 -0.79 1.25 27.98
CA PRO A 271 -0.80 2.38 27.07
C PRO A 271 -1.42 3.61 27.74
N SER A 272 -0.81 4.77 27.54
CA SER A 272 -1.31 6.06 28.04
C SER A 272 -2.62 6.45 27.33
N ASP A 273 -3.36 7.39 27.90
CA ASP A 273 -4.61 7.87 27.29
C ASP A 273 -4.38 8.46 25.90
N ILE A 274 -3.30 9.23 25.73
CA ILE A 274 -2.90 9.81 24.44
C ILE A 274 -2.52 8.70 23.44
N GLU A 275 -1.81 7.66 23.88
CA GLU A 275 -1.48 6.53 23.00
C GLU A 275 -2.74 5.78 22.54
N ARG A 276 -3.70 5.55 23.43
CA ARG A 276 -4.99 4.93 23.09
C ARG A 276 -5.76 5.78 22.09
N GLU A 277 -5.81 7.08 22.30
CA GLU A 277 -6.51 8.02 21.41
C GLU A 277 -5.87 8.05 20.01
N VAL A 278 -4.55 8.26 19.94
CA VAL A 278 -3.83 8.43 18.68
C VAL A 278 -3.76 7.11 17.91
N LEU A 279 -3.29 6.03 18.54
CA LEU A 279 -3.13 4.74 17.85
C LEU A 279 -4.47 4.04 17.59
N GLY A 280 -5.48 4.32 18.42
CA GLY A 280 -6.83 3.76 18.28
C GLY A 280 -7.65 4.40 17.15
N SER A 281 -7.15 5.50 16.57
CA SER A 281 -7.81 6.20 15.46
C SER A 281 -7.53 5.58 14.08
N PHE A 282 -6.64 4.59 14.01
CA PHE A 282 -6.30 3.91 12.76
C PHE A 282 -7.03 2.58 12.63
N ASP A 283 -8.00 2.53 11.72
CA ASP A 283 -8.68 1.31 11.32
C ASP A 283 -7.91 0.57 10.21
N TYR A 284 -8.19 -0.73 10.07
CA TYR A 284 -7.60 -1.56 9.03
C TYR A 284 -8.65 -2.48 8.40
N GLN A 285 -8.53 -2.68 7.10
CA GLN A 285 -9.38 -3.55 6.31
C GLN A 285 -8.63 -4.82 5.90
N ASP A 286 -9.23 -5.98 6.15
CA ASP A 286 -8.75 -7.25 5.64
C ASP A 286 -8.97 -7.37 4.13
N ASN A 287 -7.93 -7.81 3.44
CA ASN A 287 -7.91 -7.98 1.99
C ASN A 287 -7.33 -9.35 1.63
N ARG A 288 -8.00 -10.05 0.74
CA ARG A 288 -7.58 -11.37 0.26
C ARG A 288 -6.83 -11.21 -1.05
N MET A 289 -5.57 -11.63 -1.08
CA MET A 289 -4.74 -11.68 -2.27
C MET A 289 -4.62 -13.11 -2.77
N VAL A 290 -4.82 -13.31 -4.08
CA VAL A 290 -4.69 -14.62 -4.72
C VAL A 290 -3.72 -14.50 -5.88
N VAL A 291 -2.62 -15.26 -5.86
CA VAL A 291 -1.70 -15.38 -6.99
C VAL A 291 -2.09 -16.63 -7.79
N HIS A 292 -2.33 -16.47 -9.09
CA HIS A 292 -2.88 -17.54 -9.94
C HIS A 292 -2.50 -17.36 -11.41
N HIS A 293 -2.74 -18.38 -12.22
CA HIS A 293 -2.57 -18.32 -13.69
C HIS A 293 -3.89 -18.44 -14.47
N ASP A 294 -5.01 -18.14 -13.81
CA ASP A 294 -6.32 -18.18 -14.45
C ASP A 294 -6.57 -16.94 -15.33
N THR A 295 -6.39 -17.09 -16.63
CA THR A 295 -6.59 -16.00 -17.60
C THR A 295 -8.05 -15.57 -17.75
N SER A 296 -9.01 -16.31 -17.19
CA SER A 296 -10.43 -15.97 -17.24
C SER A 296 -10.76 -14.66 -16.53
N ILE A 297 -9.90 -14.24 -15.59
CA ILE A 297 -10.02 -12.97 -14.86
C ILE A 297 -9.92 -11.78 -15.83
N MET A 298 -9.03 -11.84 -16.81
CA MET A 298 -8.72 -10.72 -17.70
C MET A 298 -9.75 -10.57 -18.85
N PRO A 299 -9.84 -9.39 -19.48
CA PRO A 299 -10.68 -9.21 -20.67
C PRO A 299 -10.35 -10.20 -21.78
N LYS A 300 -11.38 -10.61 -22.54
CA LYS A 300 -11.22 -11.53 -23.69
C LYS A 300 -10.21 -11.03 -24.73
N SER A 301 -10.18 -9.71 -24.96
CA SER A 301 -9.23 -9.11 -25.90
C SER A 301 -7.93 -8.75 -25.19
N ARG A 302 -6.83 -9.40 -25.58
CA ARG A 302 -5.50 -9.13 -25.03
C ARG A 302 -5.03 -7.69 -25.24
N SER A 303 -5.53 -7.00 -26.26
CA SER A 303 -5.25 -5.57 -26.49
C SER A 303 -5.78 -4.65 -25.38
N GLN A 304 -6.74 -5.13 -24.59
CA GLN A 304 -7.32 -4.40 -23.45
C GLN A 304 -6.60 -4.71 -22.14
N TRP A 305 -5.65 -5.65 -22.13
CA TRP A 305 -4.90 -5.96 -20.93
C TRP A 305 -4.01 -4.78 -20.55
N ALA A 306 -3.95 -4.55 -19.26
CA ALA A 306 -3.07 -3.61 -18.61
C ALA A 306 -2.45 -4.28 -17.39
N SER A 307 -1.36 -3.73 -16.89
CA SER A 307 -0.72 -4.25 -15.69
C SER A 307 -1.64 -4.17 -14.47
N TRP A 308 -2.49 -3.15 -14.40
CA TRP A 308 -3.50 -2.94 -13.36
C TRP A 308 -4.88 -2.99 -14.00
N HIS A 309 -5.72 -3.89 -13.53
CA HIS A 309 -7.04 -4.10 -14.09
C HIS A 309 -8.10 -4.06 -12.99
N VAL A 310 -9.09 -3.17 -13.14
CA VAL A 310 -10.26 -3.12 -12.27
C VAL A 310 -11.43 -3.83 -12.93
N HIS A 311 -11.97 -4.81 -12.22
CA HIS A 311 -13.19 -5.52 -12.57
C HIS A 311 -14.35 -4.91 -11.78
N VAL A 312 -15.36 -4.39 -12.46
CA VAL A 312 -16.62 -3.99 -11.80
C VAL A 312 -17.67 -5.05 -12.13
N THR A 313 -18.11 -5.79 -11.12
CA THR A 313 -19.16 -6.81 -11.22
C THR A 313 -20.38 -6.41 -10.41
N LEU A 314 -21.51 -7.09 -10.62
CA LEU A 314 -22.63 -6.99 -9.69
C LEU A 314 -22.26 -7.65 -8.36
N GLN A 315 -22.64 -7.01 -7.26
CA GLN A 315 -22.51 -7.57 -5.93
C GLN A 315 -23.39 -8.82 -5.78
N ALA A 316 -22.86 -9.88 -5.16
CA ALA A 316 -23.63 -11.08 -4.87
C ALA A 316 -24.72 -10.77 -3.83
N GLN A 317 -25.91 -11.39 -3.96
CA GLN A 317 -27.08 -11.12 -3.11
C GLN A 317 -26.88 -11.33 -1.59
N ASN A 318 -25.77 -11.96 -1.17
CA ASN A 318 -25.49 -12.32 0.22
C ASN A 318 -24.45 -11.42 0.92
N GLU A 319 -23.98 -10.36 0.26
CA GLU A 319 -23.06 -9.38 0.88
C GLU A 319 -23.87 -8.17 1.38
N GLN A 320 -23.74 -7.82 2.67
CA GLN A 320 -24.45 -6.69 3.27
C GLN A 320 -23.87 -5.36 2.76
N SER A 321 -24.69 -4.54 2.10
CA SER A 321 -24.41 -3.13 1.82
C SER A 321 -25.71 -2.31 1.88
N THR A 322 -25.60 -1.06 2.35
CA THR A 322 -26.72 -0.18 2.72
C THR A 322 -26.97 0.97 1.73
N LEU A 323 -26.30 1.04 0.58
CA LEU A 323 -26.49 2.13 -0.40
C LEU A 323 -26.63 1.64 -1.86
N THR A 324 -27.12 2.55 -2.71
CA THR A 324 -28.03 2.30 -3.84
C THR A 324 -27.49 1.68 -5.13
N ASP A 325 -26.23 1.26 -5.23
CA ASP A 325 -25.75 0.58 -6.45
C ASP A 325 -24.88 -0.65 -6.15
N LYS A 326 -25.41 -1.82 -6.54
CA LYS A 326 -24.96 -3.18 -6.24
C LYS A 326 -23.70 -3.58 -7.04
N VAL A 327 -22.56 -2.94 -6.82
CA VAL A 327 -21.32 -3.28 -7.53
C VAL A 327 -20.16 -3.62 -6.61
N HIS A 328 -19.28 -4.52 -7.06
CA HIS A 328 -18.08 -4.95 -6.34
C HIS A 328 -16.86 -4.73 -7.25
N PHE A 329 -15.84 -4.05 -6.72
CA PHE A 329 -14.54 -3.90 -7.37
C PHE A 329 -13.58 -5.04 -7.01
N GLY A 330 -13.04 -5.70 -8.03
CA GLY A 330 -11.89 -6.61 -7.91
C GLY A 330 -10.70 -6.04 -8.65
N PHE A 331 -9.49 -6.26 -8.15
CA PHE A 331 -8.27 -5.67 -8.71
C PHE A 331 -7.30 -6.77 -9.10
N THR A 332 -6.90 -6.80 -10.37
CA THR A 332 -5.96 -7.80 -10.89
C THR A 332 -4.69 -7.13 -11.39
N TYR A 333 -3.56 -7.62 -10.91
CA TYR A 333 -2.23 -7.24 -11.35
C TYR A 333 -1.70 -8.29 -12.34
N TRP A 334 -1.42 -7.89 -13.58
CA TRP A 334 -0.77 -8.77 -14.56
C TRP A 334 0.74 -8.78 -14.34
N MET A 335 1.20 -9.77 -13.58
CA MET A 335 2.55 -9.80 -13.03
C MET A 335 3.63 -9.93 -14.10
N ASN A 336 3.37 -10.60 -15.24
CA ASN A 336 4.37 -10.66 -16.32
C ASN A 336 4.73 -9.27 -16.86
N SER A 337 3.76 -8.35 -16.91
CA SER A 337 3.96 -6.98 -17.38
C SER A 337 4.50 -6.07 -16.27
N LEU A 338 4.01 -6.26 -15.05
CA LEU A 338 4.38 -5.43 -13.90
C LEU A 338 5.78 -5.77 -13.34
N GLN A 339 6.14 -7.05 -13.29
CA GLN A 339 7.43 -7.54 -12.75
C GLN A 339 8.41 -8.05 -13.80
N ASN A 340 8.09 -7.97 -15.09
CA ASN A 340 8.87 -8.55 -16.20
C ASN A 340 9.15 -10.05 -16.00
N LEU A 341 8.15 -10.83 -15.56
CA LEU A 341 8.34 -12.25 -15.28
C LEU A 341 8.82 -13.00 -16.54
N ASN A 342 9.90 -13.76 -16.40
CA ASN A 342 10.54 -14.48 -17.49
C ASN A 342 9.86 -15.84 -17.78
N CYS A 343 8.53 -15.91 -17.80
CA CYS A 343 7.76 -17.12 -18.12
C CYS A 343 6.74 -16.87 -19.23
N LYS A 344 6.32 -17.95 -19.91
CA LYS A 344 5.28 -17.89 -20.94
C LYS A 344 3.90 -17.92 -20.30
N THR A 345 3.75 -18.70 -19.24
CA THR A 345 2.54 -18.74 -18.40
C THR A 345 2.23 -17.34 -17.89
N GLN A 346 0.98 -16.91 -18.07
CA GLN A 346 0.52 -15.61 -17.60
C GLN A 346 0.12 -15.72 -16.13
N VAL A 347 0.73 -14.91 -15.27
CA VAL A 347 0.51 -14.92 -13.84
C VAL A 347 -0.12 -13.61 -13.41
N PHE A 348 -1.07 -13.73 -12.49
CA PHE A 348 -1.88 -12.65 -11.97
C PHE A 348 -1.85 -12.67 -10.44
N SER A 349 -1.86 -11.49 -9.85
CA SER A 349 -2.14 -11.30 -8.43
C SER A 349 -3.47 -10.56 -8.33
N THR A 350 -4.51 -11.20 -7.81
CA THR A 350 -5.85 -10.62 -7.73
C THR A 350 -6.22 -10.33 -6.29
N LEU A 351 -6.44 -9.05 -6.00
CA LEU A 351 -6.91 -8.54 -4.72
C LEU A 351 -8.43 -8.52 -4.68
N ASN A 352 -8.99 -9.11 -3.62
CA ASN A 352 -10.41 -9.30 -3.39
C ASN A 352 -11.13 -9.80 -4.65
N PRO A 353 -10.82 -11.04 -5.12
CA PRO A 353 -11.42 -11.56 -6.35
C PRO A 353 -12.95 -11.51 -6.28
N ASN A 354 -13.56 -10.73 -7.18
CA ASN A 354 -15.01 -10.58 -7.34
C ASN A 354 -15.57 -11.50 -8.43
N THR A 355 -14.73 -12.37 -8.99
CA THR A 355 -15.10 -13.47 -9.87
C THR A 355 -14.39 -14.75 -9.42
N PRO A 356 -14.97 -15.95 -9.62
CA PRO A 356 -14.34 -17.20 -9.20
C PRO A 356 -13.03 -17.45 -9.94
N ILE A 357 -11.97 -17.75 -9.18
CA ILE A 357 -10.69 -18.24 -9.71
C ILE A 357 -10.68 -19.77 -9.58
N ALA A 358 -10.35 -20.49 -10.66
CA ALA A 358 -10.27 -21.94 -10.65
C ALA A 358 -9.21 -22.43 -9.63
N LYS A 359 -9.62 -23.31 -8.70
CA LYS A 359 -8.78 -23.75 -7.56
C LYS A 359 -7.48 -24.42 -7.99
N ASP A 360 -7.51 -25.17 -9.08
CA ASP A 360 -6.35 -25.84 -9.68
C ASP A 360 -5.35 -24.87 -10.33
N LYS A 361 -5.72 -23.60 -10.49
CA LYS A 361 -4.87 -22.55 -11.05
C LYS A 361 -4.30 -21.57 -10.03
N ILE A 362 -4.62 -21.76 -8.75
CA ILE A 362 -4.13 -20.91 -7.66
C ILE A 362 -2.75 -21.41 -7.25
N TYR A 363 -1.77 -20.49 -7.24
CA TYR A 363 -0.44 -20.75 -6.70
C TYR A 363 -0.42 -20.52 -5.20
N ILE A 364 -0.94 -19.38 -4.74
CA ILE A 364 -0.94 -19.03 -3.32
C ILE A 364 -2.05 -18.04 -2.96
N GLU A 365 -2.51 -18.11 -1.72
CA GLU A 365 -3.40 -17.13 -1.12
C GLU A 365 -2.73 -16.46 0.09
N ARG A 366 -3.03 -15.18 0.27
CA ARG A 366 -2.54 -14.32 1.36
C ARG A 366 -3.67 -13.45 1.89
N HIS A 367 -3.60 -13.13 3.17
CA HIS A 367 -4.47 -12.16 3.81
C HIS A 367 -3.61 -10.99 4.31
N TYR A 368 -3.95 -9.80 3.86
CA TYR A 368 -3.29 -8.55 4.21
C TYR A 368 -4.27 -7.61 4.88
N ARG A 369 -3.76 -6.68 5.69
CA ARG A 369 -4.54 -5.62 6.33
C ARG A 369 -4.03 -4.28 5.83
N HIS A 370 -4.88 -3.51 5.16
CA HIS A 370 -4.54 -2.17 4.68
C HIS A 370 -5.16 -1.10 5.60
N PRO A 371 -4.44 0.00 5.91
CA PRO A 371 -4.98 1.08 6.72
C PRO A 371 -6.15 1.78 6.02
N VAL A 372 -7.15 2.18 6.80
CA VAL A 372 -8.28 2.98 6.32
C VAL A 372 -8.02 4.46 6.62
N PHE A 373 -8.08 5.31 5.60
CA PHE A 373 -7.80 6.74 5.71
C PHE A 373 -9.09 7.55 5.80
N ASN A 374 -9.75 7.46 6.96
CA ASN A 374 -10.88 8.31 7.33
C ASN A 374 -10.39 9.59 8.03
N LYS A 375 -11.33 10.47 8.38
CA LYS A 375 -11.06 11.73 9.09
C LYS A 375 -10.21 11.53 10.35
N THR A 376 -10.58 10.61 11.22
CA THR A 376 -9.90 10.38 12.51
C THR A 376 -8.47 9.88 12.32
N ALA A 377 -8.23 9.02 11.32
CA ALA A 377 -6.88 8.58 10.97
C ALA A 377 -5.99 9.75 10.52
N LEU A 378 -6.50 10.66 9.69
CA LEU A 378 -5.73 11.82 9.23
C LEU A 378 -5.44 12.83 10.35
N GLU A 379 -6.38 13.05 11.25
CA GLU A 379 -6.16 13.87 12.44
C GLU A 379 -5.07 13.26 13.32
N ALA A 380 -5.13 11.94 13.56
CA ALA A 380 -4.12 11.22 14.33
C ALA A 380 -2.72 11.30 13.71
N GLN A 381 -2.59 11.32 12.37
CA GLN A 381 -1.29 11.47 11.71
C GLN A 381 -0.53 12.72 12.15
N SER A 382 -1.24 13.83 12.39
CA SER A 382 -0.64 15.10 12.85
C SER A 382 -0.14 15.06 14.30
N ARG A 383 -0.64 14.09 15.08
CA ARG A 383 -0.43 13.94 16.52
C ARG A 383 0.71 12.99 16.89
N TRP A 384 1.47 12.50 15.91
CA TRP A 384 2.58 11.57 16.14
C TRP A 384 3.59 12.07 17.21
N HIS A 385 3.85 13.38 17.23
CA HIS A 385 4.79 14.01 18.15
C HIS A 385 4.33 13.91 19.62
N GLU A 386 3.04 13.71 19.88
CA GLU A 386 2.49 13.56 21.22
C GLU A 386 2.85 12.21 21.85
N ILE A 387 3.17 11.18 21.05
CA ILE A 387 3.43 9.82 21.54
C ILE A 387 4.88 9.37 21.36
N ASN A 388 5.58 9.87 20.35
CA ASN A 388 6.93 9.39 20.05
C ASN A 388 7.97 9.93 21.05
N GLY A 389 8.89 9.08 21.50
CA GLY A 389 9.92 9.45 22.46
C GLY A 389 9.51 9.20 23.92
N ASN A 390 8.20 9.10 24.17
CA ASN A 390 7.67 8.86 25.50
C ASN A 390 7.85 7.39 25.90
N ASN A 391 8.08 7.15 27.21
CA ASN A 391 8.20 5.80 27.78
C ASN A 391 9.19 4.90 27.02
N ARG A 392 10.31 5.46 26.55
CA ARG A 392 11.35 4.76 25.77
C ARG A 392 10.80 4.03 24.53
N SER A 393 9.80 4.64 23.90
CA SER A 393 9.05 4.04 22.80
C SER A 393 9.01 4.96 21.58
N SER A 394 9.04 4.36 20.40
CA SER A 394 8.83 5.05 19.12
C SER A 394 7.85 4.29 18.25
N PHE A 395 7.17 5.00 17.35
CA PHE A 395 6.09 4.46 16.52
C PHE A 395 6.32 4.82 15.06
N CYS A 396 6.37 3.82 14.19
CA CYS A 396 6.50 4.00 12.75
C CYS A 396 5.66 2.97 11.99
N GLY A 397 5.39 3.24 10.73
CA GLY A 397 4.46 2.46 9.93
C GLY A 397 3.89 3.28 8.78
N ALA A 398 3.47 2.60 7.71
CA ALA A 398 2.93 3.27 6.52
C ALA A 398 1.64 4.06 6.78
N TYR A 399 0.91 3.72 7.85
CA TYR A 399 -0.31 4.43 8.29
C TYR A 399 -0.06 5.87 8.77
N TRP A 400 1.21 6.29 8.95
CA TRP A 400 1.57 7.69 9.22
C TRP A 400 1.62 8.58 7.96
N GLY A 401 1.35 8.04 6.77
CA GLY A 401 1.29 8.78 5.50
C GLY A 401 0.15 8.27 4.60
N TRP A 402 0.42 8.01 3.32
CA TRP A 402 -0.59 7.51 2.39
C TRP A 402 -0.75 5.98 2.37
N GLY A 403 -0.02 5.25 3.23
CA GLY A 403 -0.09 3.79 3.30
C GLY A 403 0.87 3.06 2.36
N PHE A 404 1.80 3.76 1.70
CA PHE A 404 2.74 3.16 0.76
C PHE A 404 4.11 2.86 1.39
N HIS A 405 4.95 2.14 0.65
CA HIS A 405 6.28 1.72 1.11
C HIS A 405 7.18 2.90 1.51
N GLU A 406 7.14 3.99 0.75
CA GLU A 406 7.88 5.22 1.09
C GLU A 406 7.38 5.84 2.39
N ASP A 407 6.07 5.83 2.66
CA ASP A 407 5.53 6.39 3.91
C ASP A 407 5.99 5.55 5.12
N GLY A 408 6.11 4.24 4.91
CA GLY A 408 6.73 3.34 5.88
C GLY A 408 8.21 3.67 6.13
N ALA A 409 9.00 3.90 5.08
CA ALA A 409 10.40 4.30 5.19
C ALA A 409 10.55 5.70 5.83
N ARG A 410 9.73 6.67 5.42
CA ARG A 410 9.75 8.06 5.93
C ARG A 410 9.38 8.15 7.41
N SER A 411 8.35 7.42 7.84
CA SER A 411 7.99 7.35 9.26
C SER A 411 9.10 6.71 10.10
N ALA A 412 9.83 5.74 9.54
CA ALA A 412 10.99 5.15 10.18
C ALA A 412 12.20 6.10 10.22
N GLU A 413 12.52 6.82 9.13
CA GLU A 413 13.60 7.82 9.13
C GLU A 413 13.35 8.87 10.22
N ARG A 414 12.10 9.34 10.37
CA ARG A 414 11.74 10.27 11.45
C ARG A 414 12.03 9.72 12.86
N VAL A 415 11.81 8.42 13.08
CA VAL A 415 12.19 7.75 14.35
C VAL A 415 13.71 7.64 14.48
N VAL A 416 14.41 7.28 13.40
CA VAL A 416 15.87 7.15 13.38
C VAL A 416 16.52 8.49 13.73
N GLU A 417 16.10 9.59 13.10
CA GLU A 417 16.62 10.94 13.36
C GLU A 417 16.47 11.31 14.84
N HIS A 418 15.29 11.08 15.43
CA HIS A 418 15.05 11.33 16.85
C HIS A 418 15.94 10.48 17.78
N LEU A 419 16.16 9.20 17.44
CA LEU A 419 17.02 8.34 18.26
C LEU A 419 18.50 8.71 18.14
N MET A 420 18.93 9.23 17.00
CA MET A 420 20.29 9.71 16.82
C MET A 420 20.56 10.95 17.67
N THR A 421 19.57 11.84 17.88
CA THR A 421 19.75 13.00 18.78
C THR A 421 19.87 12.58 20.24
N ILE A 422 19.15 11.54 20.67
CA ILE A 422 19.24 11.02 22.06
C ILE A 422 20.58 10.31 22.31
N ALA A 423 21.18 9.71 21.29
CA ALA A 423 22.42 8.94 21.44
C ALA A 423 23.69 9.80 21.53
N ASP A 424 23.60 11.06 21.08
CA ASP A 424 24.70 12.03 21.11
C ASP A 424 24.68 12.89 22.41
N GLU A 425 23.66 12.73 23.26
CA GLU A 425 23.56 13.26 24.63
C GLU A 425 24.04 12.22 25.66
#